data_AF-I4AFV7-F1
#
_entry.id   AF-I4AFV7-F1
#
_cell.length_a   1.000
_cell.length_b   1.000
_cell.length_c   1.000
_cell.angle_alpha   90.00
_cell.angle_beta   90.00
_cell.angle_gamma   90.00
#
_symmetry.space_group_name_H-M   'P 1'
#
loop_
_entity.id
_entity.type
_entity.pdbx_description
1 polymer ?
#
loop_
_entity_poly.entity_id
_entity_poly.type
_entity_poly.pdbx_seq_one_letter_code
_entity_poly.pdbx_strand_id
1 'polypeptide(L)'
;MIKSFFKVTFQSAVLFFTVSFLTVLYDILPNYLNLPKKRAYGINIGFPFQYYERFWLDINSPNEDWNLNNLFYDCVLFWLLMFVFVLFKNKLNLKPSRIEGK
;
A
#
# COMPACT_ATOMS: atom_id res chain seq x y z
N MET A 1 20.81 2.92 15.89
CA MET A 1 20.38 2.26 14.63
C MET A 1 19.15 1.38 14.80
N ILE A 2 19.14 0.39 15.71
CA ILE A 2 18.00 -0.55 15.86
C ILE A 2 16.64 0.16 16.07
N LYS A 3 16.60 1.19 16.92
CA LYS A 3 15.36 1.97 17.20
C LYS A 3 14.80 2.66 15.95
N SER A 4 15.69 3.08 15.04
CA SER A 4 15.29 3.69 13.75
C SER A 4 14.77 2.64 12.78
N PHE A 5 15.33 1.43 12.80
CA PHE A 5 14.89 0.32 11.95
C PHE A 5 13.48 -0.13 12.34
N PHE A 6 13.23 -0.39 13.64
CA PHE A 6 11.89 -0.73 14.14
C PHE A 6 10.86 0.35 13.81
N LYS A 7 11.24 1.63 13.91
CA LYS A 7 10.36 2.74 13.54
C LYS A 7 9.99 2.72 12.06
N VAL A 8 10.95 2.47 11.16
CA VAL A 8 10.70 2.34 9.71
C VAL A 8 9.79 1.16 9.41
N THR A 9 10.04 0.00 10.02
CA THR A 9 9.21 -1.20 9.85
C THR A 9 7.78 -0.97 10.33
N PHE A 10 7.59 -0.36 11.50
CA PHE A 10 6.25 -0.04 12.00
C PHE A 10 5.51 0.96 11.10
N GLN A 11 6.19 2.03 10.67
CA GLN A 11 5.57 3.04 9.79
C GLN A 11 5.23 2.48 8.41
N SER A 12 6.06 1.62 7.84
CA SER A 12 5.77 0.95 6.56
C SER A 12 4.60 -0.02 6.68
N ALA A 13 4.47 -0.76 7.78
CA ALA A 13 3.30 -1.60 8.04
C ALA A 13 2.01 -0.79 8.11
N VAL A 14 1.99 0.31 8.88
CA VAL A 14 0.82 1.21 8.96
C VAL A 14 0.47 1.77 7.58
N LEU A 15 1.46 2.19 6.80
CA LEU A 15 1.25 2.73 5.46
C LEU A 15 0.70 1.68 4.49
N PHE A 16 1.26 0.47 4.52
CA PHE A 16 0.78 -0.67 3.73
C PHE A 16 -0.69 -1.01 4.04
N PHE A 17 -1.04 -1.13 5.33
CA PHE A 17 -2.43 -1.41 5.72
C PHE A 17 -3.38 -0.27 5.33
N THR A 18 -2.93 0.98 5.45
CA THR A 18 -3.73 2.14 5.03
C THR A 18 -4.01 2.12 3.54
N VAL A 19 -3.00 1.89 2.70
CA VAL A 19 -3.19 1.81 1.24
C VAL A 19 -4.04 0.61 0.88
N SER A 20 -3.81 -0.56 1.49
CA SER A 20 -4.61 -1.76 1.27
C SER A 20 -6.09 -1.51 1.61
N PHE A 21 -6.36 -0.87 2.74
CA PHE A 21 -7.73 -0.49 3.13
C PHE A 21 -8.36 0.49 2.12
N LEU A 22 -7.62 1.49 1.65
CA LEU A 22 -8.10 2.42 0.63
C LEU A 22 -8.38 1.72 -0.71
N THR A 23 -7.56 0.74 -1.11
CA THR A 23 -7.81 -0.04 -2.34
C THR A 23 -9.11 -0.84 -2.23
N VAL A 24 -9.40 -1.42 -1.06
CA VAL A 24 -10.69 -2.10 -0.80
C VAL A 24 -11.86 -1.12 -0.92
N LEU A 25 -11.76 0.05 -0.30
CA LEU A 25 -12.81 1.07 -0.39
C LEU A 25 -13.04 1.55 -1.82
N TYR A 26 -11.97 1.77 -2.59
CA TYR A 26 -12.05 2.16 -3.99
C TYR A 26 -12.75 1.11 -4.85
N ASP A 27 -12.53 -0.17 -4.54
CA ASP A 27 -13.17 -1.26 -5.26
C ASP A 27 -14.65 -1.45 -4.89
N ILE A 28 -15.03 -1.25 -3.63
CA ILE A 28 -16.42 -1.39 -3.18
C ILE A 28 -17.29 -0.19 -3.58
N LEU A 29 -16.74 1.03 -3.52
CA LEU A 29 -17.52 2.28 -3.64
C LEU A 29 -18.37 2.37 -4.94
N PRO A 30 -17.88 2.02 -6.13
CA PRO A 30 -18.69 2.13 -7.34
C PRO A 30 -19.83 1.12 -7.43
N ASN A 31 -19.71 -0.04 -6.76
CA ASN A 31 -20.81 -1.01 -6.65
C ASN A 31 -21.94 -0.45 -5.77
N TYR A 32 -21.59 0.31 -4.72
CA TYR A 32 -22.57 0.98 -3.86
C TYR A 32 -23.29 2.14 -4.56
N LEU A 33 -22.60 2.83 -5.46
CA LEU A 33 -23.14 4.02 -6.16
C LEU A 33 -23.85 3.71 -7.48
N ASN A 34 -24.10 2.45 -7.82
CA ASN A 34 -24.67 2.02 -9.11
C ASN A 34 -23.96 2.61 -10.33
N LEU A 35 -22.65 2.87 -10.23
CA LEU A 35 -21.87 3.40 -11.34
C LEU A 35 -21.59 2.27 -12.34
N PRO A 36 -21.63 2.53 -13.66
CA PRO A 36 -21.35 1.51 -14.67
C PRO A 36 -19.89 1.06 -14.54
N LYS A 37 -19.68 -0.08 -13.87
CA LYS A 37 -18.36 -0.73 -13.78
C LYS A 37 -18.24 -1.79 -14.86
N LYS A 38 -17.13 -1.76 -15.59
CA LYS A 38 -16.65 -2.88 -16.44
C LYS A 38 -16.39 -4.18 -15.66
N ARG A 39 -16.43 -4.15 -14.32
CA ARG A 39 -16.11 -5.24 -13.37
C ARG A 39 -17.14 -5.34 -12.23
N ALA A 40 -18.43 -5.49 -12.55
CA ALA A 40 -19.50 -5.51 -11.55
C ALA A 40 -19.46 -6.70 -10.56
N TYR A 41 -18.48 -7.60 -10.67
CA TYR A 41 -18.48 -8.89 -9.96
C TYR A 41 -17.14 -9.24 -9.28
N GLY A 42 -16.26 -8.28 -8.98
CA GLY A 42 -14.99 -8.60 -8.31
C GLY A 42 -14.42 -7.50 -7.40
N ILE A 43 -13.66 -7.93 -6.39
CA ILE A 43 -12.84 -7.13 -5.48
C ILE A 43 -11.37 -7.53 -5.73
N ASN A 44 -10.53 -6.57 -6.10
CA ASN A 44 -9.12 -6.78 -6.35
C ASN A 44 -8.31 -5.93 -5.37
N ILE A 45 -7.61 -6.57 -4.43
CA ILE A 45 -6.78 -5.88 -3.45
C ILE A 45 -5.31 -6.01 -3.83
N GLY A 46 -4.63 -4.87 -3.77
CA GLY A 46 -3.17 -4.80 -3.77
C GLY A 46 -2.65 -3.63 -4.56
N PHE A 47 -1.48 -3.16 -4.16
CA PHE A 47 -0.79 -2.06 -4.80
C PHE A 47 0.67 -2.03 -4.33
N PRO A 48 1.64 -2.11 -5.25
CA PRO A 48 1.53 -2.20 -6.71
C PRO A 48 1.40 -3.62 -7.28
N PHE A 49 1.33 -4.67 -6.47
CA PHE A 49 1.16 -6.04 -6.97
C PHE A 49 -0.02 -6.72 -6.29
N GLN A 50 -1.14 -6.80 -7.01
CA GLN A 50 -2.40 -7.41 -6.57
C GLN A 50 -2.15 -8.77 -5.94
N TYR A 51 -2.46 -8.87 -4.65
CA TYR A 51 -2.19 -10.07 -3.87
C TYR A 51 -3.46 -10.81 -3.46
N TYR A 52 -4.62 -10.20 -3.69
CA TYR A 52 -5.90 -10.83 -3.49
C TYR A 52 -6.85 -10.45 -4.62
N GLU A 53 -7.43 -11.47 -5.23
CA GLU A 53 -8.49 -11.32 -6.21
C GLU A 53 -9.67 -12.17 -5.75
N ARG A 54 -10.85 -11.56 -5.64
CA ARG A 54 -12.12 -12.26 -5.42
C ARG A 54 -13.10 -11.86 -6.49
N PHE A 55 -13.64 -12.83 -7.23
CA PHE A 55 -14.68 -12.59 -8.22
C PHE A 55 -15.78 -13.66 -8.19
N TRP A 56 -16.99 -13.29 -8.58
CA TRP A 56 -18.15 -14.18 -8.58
C TRP A 56 -18.26 -14.91 -9.92
N LEU A 57 -18.19 -16.25 -9.91
CA LEU A 57 -18.51 -17.09 -11.07
C LEU A 57 -20.03 -17.29 -11.22
N ASP A 58 -20.73 -17.38 -10.09
CA ASP A 58 -22.19 -17.43 -9.92
C ASP A 58 -22.55 -16.79 -8.56
N ILE A 59 -23.83 -16.47 -8.31
CA ILE A 59 -24.35 -15.83 -7.09
C ILE A 59 -23.85 -16.53 -5.81
N ASN A 60 -23.62 -17.84 -5.89
CA ASN A 60 -23.26 -18.68 -4.74
C ASN A 60 -21.80 -19.19 -4.76
N SER A 61 -21.01 -18.86 -5.77
CA SER A 61 -19.64 -19.39 -5.92
C SER A 61 -18.62 -18.28 -6.17
N PRO A 62 -18.13 -17.63 -5.10
CA PRO A 62 -16.99 -16.72 -5.21
C PRO A 62 -15.72 -17.56 -5.42
N ASN A 63 -14.95 -17.21 -6.43
CA ASN A 63 -13.57 -17.66 -6.55
C ASN A 63 -12.66 -16.64 -5.87
N GLU A 64 -11.70 -17.11 -5.07
CA GLU A 64 -10.71 -16.26 -4.44
C GLU A 64 -9.30 -16.83 -4.64
N ASP A 65 -8.39 -15.95 -5.03
CA ASP A 65 -6.99 -16.31 -5.26
C ASP A 65 -6.07 -15.37 -4.49
N TRP A 66 -5.06 -15.96 -3.85
CA TRP A 66 -4.05 -15.25 -3.06
C TRP A 66 -2.71 -15.38 -3.75
N ASN A 67 -2.18 -14.25 -4.21
CA ASN A 67 -0.80 -14.19 -4.68
C ASN A 67 0.12 -13.73 -3.55
N LEU A 68 0.61 -14.71 -2.78
CA LEU A 68 1.52 -14.46 -1.64
C LEU A 68 2.86 -13.83 -2.07
N ASN A 69 3.32 -14.09 -3.29
CA ASN A 69 4.54 -13.45 -3.81
C ASN A 69 4.32 -11.95 -3.96
N ASN A 70 3.18 -11.56 -4.52
CA ASN A 70 2.79 -10.17 -4.67
C ASN A 70 2.58 -9.48 -3.31
N LEU A 71 1.99 -10.16 -2.32
CA LEU A 71 1.87 -9.65 -0.95
C LEU A 71 3.25 -9.35 -0.35
N PHE A 72 4.19 -10.27 -0.54
CA PHE A 72 5.55 -10.11 -0.07
C PHE A 72 6.27 -8.96 -0.77
N TYR A 73 6.13 -8.83 -2.09
CA TYR A 73 6.71 -7.73 -2.86
C TYR A 73 6.16 -6.37 -2.45
N ASP A 74 4.85 -6.27 -2.20
CA ASP A 74 4.23 -5.04 -1.71
C ASP A 74 4.77 -4.68 -0.31
N CYS A 75 4.86 -5.64 0.61
CA CYS A 75 5.47 -5.43 1.93
C CYS A 75 6.90 -4.88 1.83
N VAL A 76 7.73 -5.50 0.98
CA VAL A 76 9.12 -5.07 0.75
C VAL A 76 9.17 -3.68 0.12
N LEU A 77 8.29 -3.38 -0.82
CA LEU A 77 8.24 -2.07 -1.46
C LEU A 77 7.88 -0.97 -0.47
N PHE A 78 6.83 -1.13 0.35
CA PHE A 78 6.46 -0.13 1.35
C PHE A 78 7.59 0.09 2.36
N TRP A 79 8.31 -0.98 2.72
CA TRP A 79 9.48 -0.88 3.56
C TRP A 79 10.60 -0.06 2.91
N LEU A 80 10.94 -0.34 1.64
CA LEU A 80 11.95 0.40 0.88
C LEU A 80 11.57 1.88 0.70
N LEU A 81 10.32 2.17 0.34
CA LEU A 81 9.82 3.54 0.19
C LEU A 81 9.96 4.33 1.49
N MET A 82 9.57 3.74 2.62
CA MET A 82 9.71 4.38 3.93
C MET A 82 11.17 4.55 4.33
N PHE A 83 12.02 3.58 4.03
CA PHE A 83 13.45 3.66 4.30
C PHE A 83 14.10 4.80 3.51
N VAL A 84 13.82 4.88 2.20
CA VAL A 84 14.28 5.96 1.31
C VAL A 84 13.77 7.31 1.79
N PHE A 85 12.49 7.42 2.13
CA PHE A 85 11.90 8.66 2.68
C PHE A 85 12.62 9.16 3.93
N VAL A 86 12.93 8.27 4.88
CA VAL A 86 13.67 8.64 6.09
C VAL A 86 15.10 9.09 5.77
N LEU A 87 15.78 8.43 4.83
CA LEU A 87 17.11 8.86 4.38
C LEU A 87 17.08 10.27 3.75
N PHE A 88 16.10 10.56 2.90
CA PHE A 88 15.91 11.88 2.31
C PHE A 88 15.61 12.94 3.37
N LYS A 89 14.69 12.67 4.29
CA LYS A 89 14.37 13.56 5.41
C LYS A 89 15.60 13.89 6.26
N ASN A 90 16.42 12.89 6.56
CA ASN A 90 17.64 13.09 7.34
C ASN A 90 18.68 13.91 6.57
N LYS A 91 18.83 13.71 5.26
CA LYS A 91 19.70 14.56 4.41
C LYS A 91 19.22 16.01 4.34
N LEU A 92 17.91 16.25 4.27
CA LEU A 92 17.34 17.60 4.28
C LEU A 92 17.56 18.30 5.63
N ASN A 93 17.38 17.58 6.73
CA ASN A 93 17.63 18.10 8.08
C ASN A 93 19.10 18.40 8.39
N LEU A 94 20.05 17.86 7.61
CA LEU A 94 21.48 18.19 7.72
C LEU A 94 21.87 19.45 6.92
N LYS A 95 20.99 19.95 6.03
CA LYS A 95 21.24 21.13 5.20
C LYS A 95 20.84 22.51 5.79
N PRO A 96 20.20 22.69 6.98
CA PRO A 96 19.65 23.99 7.36
C PRO A 96 20.60 24.97 8.05
N SER A 97 21.93 24.76 8.08
CA SER A 97 22.84 25.61 8.89
C SER A 97 24.03 26.26 8.15
N ARG A 98 23.99 26.37 6.81
CA ARG A 98 25.11 26.96 6.05
C ARG A 98 24.79 28.24 5.26
N ILE A 99 23.68 28.93 5.55
CA ILE A 99 23.29 30.14 4.79
C ILE A 99 23.22 31.41 5.66
N GLU A 100 23.21 31.32 7.00
CA GLU A 100 23.30 32.52 7.86
C GLU A 100 24.72 32.68 8.39
N GLY A 101 25.56 33.36 7.62
CA GLY A 101 26.93 33.66 8.04
C GLY A 101 27.79 34.18 6.91
N LYS A 102 27.42 35.34 6.36
CA LYS A 102 28.32 36.38 5.84
C LYS A 102 27.54 37.63 5.48
#